data_AF-A0A5D2C3V9-F1
#
_entry.id   AF-A0A5D2C3V9-F1
#
_cell.length_a   1.000
_cell.length_b   1.000
_cell.length_c   1.000
_cell.angle_alpha   90.00
_cell.angle_beta   90.00
_cell.angle_gamma   90.00
#
_symmetry.space_group_name_H-M   'P 1'
#
loop_
_entity.id
_entity.type
_entity.pdbx_description
1 polymer ?
#
loop_
_entity_poly.entity_id
_entity_poly.type
_entity_poly.pdbx_seq_one_letter_code
_entity_poly.pdbx_strand_id
1 'polypeptide(L)'
;MDLEQNLESLSLQNNGETLSGKLRRLKVSSNVFFVYHDQDGFGNAIARALNPTPHPCSKAFELVDLELGDAKLNASVTQFMDGENLKATMVMLDHLEPPLLSLAINSVLTKIADAEHIPSTIPTIIAPFLVPASKLKLEGRLLTTNSGKLPLYSIQVGPETDVSRAIATKTQKPPPSLQIHYEPLACFLHLVRAANLPTSIIVGQRSQSPFNQALSEDLQTLYEIGQLAASTTGTYFQREQTSTNWIPTVKPASGGGVGEPWLAFYG
;
A
#
# COMPACT_ATOMS: atom_id res chain seq x y z
N MET A 1 25.06 -36.45 -22.62
CA MET A 1 24.97 -37.39 -21.49
C MET A 1 25.81 -36.94 -20.30
N ASP A 2 25.36 -35.98 -19.48
CA ASP A 2 24.35 -34.94 -19.68
C ASP A 2 24.69 -33.73 -18.81
N LEU A 3 24.58 -32.52 -19.37
CA LEU A 3 24.76 -31.26 -18.64
C LEU A 3 23.46 -30.79 -17.96
N GLU A 4 22.35 -31.51 -18.13
CA GLU A 4 21.00 -31.03 -17.77
C GLU A 4 20.61 -31.31 -16.31
N GLN A 5 21.27 -32.24 -15.62
CA GLN A 5 20.92 -32.61 -14.23
C GLN A 5 21.24 -31.55 -13.15
N ASN A 6 21.81 -30.39 -13.50
CA ASN A 6 22.10 -29.31 -12.56
C ASN A 6 21.15 -28.10 -12.67
N LEU A 7 20.08 -28.17 -13.47
CA LEU A 7 19.08 -27.10 -13.59
C LEU A 7 17.80 -27.34 -12.76
N GLU A 8 17.57 -28.55 -12.25
CA GLU A 8 16.36 -28.88 -11.48
C GLU A 8 16.46 -28.56 -9.97
N SER A 9 17.63 -28.19 -9.45
CA SER A 9 17.88 -27.99 -8.01
C SER A 9 17.64 -26.55 -7.50
N LEU A 10 17.09 -25.64 -8.32
CA LEU A 10 16.80 -24.25 -7.93
C LEU A 10 15.31 -23.84 -8.04
N SER A 11 14.40 -24.75 -8.41
CA SER A 11 12.95 -24.51 -8.36
C SER A 11 12.40 -24.73 -6.94
N LEU A 12 12.75 -23.82 -6.02
CA LEU A 12 12.08 -23.77 -4.72
C LEU A 12 10.57 -23.57 -4.93
N GLN A 13 9.80 -24.56 -4.46
CA GLN A 13 8.37 -24.70 -4.69
C GLN A 13 7.60 -23.46 -4.26
N ASN A 14 6.97 -22.79 -5.22
CA ASN A 14 6.02 -21.72 -4.97
C ASN A 14 4.66 -22.12 -5.58
N ASN A 15 4.10 -23.22 -5.08
CA ASN A 15 2.81 -23.76 -5.51
C ASN A 15 1.66 -22.90 -4.98
N GLY A 16 1.45 -21.74 -5.58
CA GLY A 16 0.21 -20.97 -5.44
C GLY A 16 -0.88 -21.57 -6.29
N GLU A 17 -1.78 -22.37 -5.70
CA GLU A 17 -2.98 -22.85 -6.39
C GLU A 17 -3.86 -21.67 -6.80
N THR A 18 -3.87 -21.36 -8.10
CA THR A 18 -4.64 -20.23 -8.65
C THR A 18 -6.09 -20.65 -8.85
N LEU A 19 -6.90 -20.53 -7.80
CA LEU A 19 -8.33 -20.82 -7.83
C LEU A 19 -9.11 -19.71 -8.55
N SER A 20 -9.27 -19.84 -9.87
CA SER A 20 -10.14 -18.95 -10.65
C SER A 20 -11.62 -19.36 -10.48
N GLY A 21 -12.37 -18.59 -9.68
CA GLY A 21 -13.78 -18.85 -9.40
C GLY A 21 -14.65 -17.59 -9.52
N LYS A 22 -15.51 -17.54 -10.53
CA LYS A 22 -16.61 -16.56 -10.56
C LYS A 22 -17.50 -16.75 -9.32
N LEU A 23 -17.78 -15.65 -8.61
CA LEU A 23 -18.62 -15.59 -7.40
C LEU A 23 -18.15 -16.43 -6.20
N ARG A 24 -16.91 -16.20 -5.74
CA ARG A 24 -16.67 -16.19 -4.28
C ARG A 24 -16.78 -14.76 -3.76
N ARG A 25 -17.53 -14.55 -2.66
CA ARG A 25 -17.38 -13.31 -1.90
C ARG A 25 -15.97 -13.27 -1.35
N LEU A 26 -15.33 -12.10 -1.41
CA LEU A 26 -14.01 -11.90 -0.85
C LEU A 26 -14.08 -12.21 0.66
N LYS A 27 -13.20 -13.07 1.16
CA LYS A 27 -13.04 -13.29 2.61
C LYS A 27 -11.95 -12.36 3.11
N VAL A 28 -12.29 -11.45 4.02
CA VAL A 28 -11.33 -10.48 4.62
C VAL A 28 -11.21 -10.67 6.12
N SER A 29 -10.01 -10.39 6.62
CA SER A 29 -9.75 -10.28 8.05
C SER A 29 -10.17 -8.91 8.60
N SER A 30 -10.20 -8.78 9.92
CA SER A 30 -10.38 -7.47 10.60
C SER A 30 -9.28 -6.44 10.26
N ASN A 31 -8.13 -6.88 9.75
CA ASN A 31 -7.02 -6.05 9.27
C ASN A 31 -6.84 -6.23 7.76
N VAL A 32 -7.03 -5.16 6.98
CA VAL A 32 -6.90 -5.18 5.51
C VAL A 32 -5.82 -4.21 5.05
N PHE A 33 -4.69 -4.71 4.56
CA PHE A 33 -3.68 -3.89 3.91
C PHE A 33 -4.12 -3.56 2.49
N PHE A 34 -4.30 -2.28 2.16
CA PHE A 34 -4.47 -1.83 0.79
C PHE A 34 -3.10 -1.35 0.28
N VAL A 35 -2.54 -2.04 -0.71
CA VAL A 35 -1.22 -1.72 -1.26
C VAL A 35 -1.38 -1.31 -2.73
N TYR A 36 -0.87 -0.13 -3.10
CA TYR A 36 -0.79 0.30 -4.48
C TYR A 36 0.57 -0.07 -5.06
N HIS A 37 0.60 -0.76 -6.20
CA HIS A 37 1.83 -1.02 -6.94
C HIS A 37 2.23 0.25 -7.71
N ASP A 38 3.00 1.12 -7.08
CA ASP A 38 3.59 2.29 -7.73
C ASP A 38 4.72 1.92 -8.71
N GLN A 39 4.98 2.80 -9.67
CA GLN A 39 6.04 2.65 -10.69
C GLN A 39 7.46 2.57 -10.10
N ASP A 40 7.67 3.09 -8.88
CA ASP A 40 8.97 3.08 -8.20
C ASP A 40 9.21 1.73 -7.47
N GLY A 41 8.15 0.93 -7.30
CA GLY A 41 8.16 -0.40 -6.71
C GLY A 41 8.05 -0.43 -5.18
N PHE A 42 7.68 0.67 -4.52
CA PHE A 42 7.61 0.74 -3.06
C PHE A 42 6.49 -0.13 -2.46
N GLY A 43 5.30 -0.13 -3.07
CA GLY A 43 4.20 -1.00 -2.67
C GLY A 43 4.55 -2.48 -2.78
N ASN A 44 5.22 -2.88 -3.87
CA ASN A 44 5.72 -4.25 -4.03
C ASN A 44 6.77 -4.62 -2.96
N ALA A 45 7.67 -3.68 -2.61
CA ALA A 45 8.61 -3.87 -1.52
C ALA A 45 7.91 -4.06 -0.15
N ILE A 46 6.84 -3.30 0.13
CA ILE A 46 6.00 -3.51 1.33
C ILE A 46 5.33 -4.89 1.28
N ALA A 47 4.71 -5.25 0.16
CA ALA A 47 3.96 -6.50 0.00
C ALA A 47 4.83 -7.75 0.23
N ARG A 48 6.08 -7.73 -0.25
CA ARG A 48 7.05 -8.81 -0.02
C ARG A 48 7.55 -8.87 1.43
N ALA A 49 7.92 -7.71 1.98
CA ALA A 49 8.46 -7.61 3.33
C ALA A 49 7.42 -7.86 4.45
N LEU A 50 6.13 -7.69 4.19
CA LEU A 50 5.06 -7.97 5.14
C LEU A 50 4.78 -9.47 5.27
N ASN A 51 4.83 -9.99 6.50
CA ASN A 51 4.74 -11.42 6.80
C ASN A 51 3.97 -11.71 8.09
N PRO A 52 3.28 -12.86 8.22
CA PRO A 52 2.47 -13.21 9.40
C PRO A 52 3.30 -13.57 10.64
N THR A 53 2.74 -13.39 11.85
CA THR A 53 3.31 -13.93 13.11
C THR A 53 2.31 -14.83 13.85
N PRO A 54 2.78 -15.85 14.59
CA PRO A 54 4.17 -16.30 14.77
C PRO A 54 4.62 -17.32 13.69
N HIS A 55 5.92 -17.47 13.45
CA HIS A 55 6.40 -18.55 12.56
C HIS A 55 6.15 -19.95 13.17
N PRO A 56 5.80 -20.97 12.38
CA PRO A 56 5.53 -20.94 10.94
C PRO A 56 4.07 -20.56 10.64
N CYS A 57 3.87 -19.57 9.76
CA CYS A 57 2.56 -19.16 9.25
C CYS A 57 2.56 -19.24 7.72
N SER A 58 1.38 -19.41 7.10
CA SER A 58 1.24 -19.53 5.64
C SER A 58 0.71 -18.25 4.99
N LYS A 59 1.00 -18.10 3.69
CA LYS A 59 0.37 -17.10 2.81
C LYS A 59 -0.42 -17.85 1.74
N ALA A 60 -1.71 -17.55 1.59
CA ALA A 60 -2.49 -17.98 0.43
C ALA A 60 -2.66 -16.81 -0.54
N PHE A 61 -2.57 -17.07 -1.84
CA PHE A 61 -2.62 -16.07 -2.91
C PHE A 61 -3.82 -16.35 -3.83
N GLU A 62 -4.61 -15.32 -4.11
CA GLU A 62 -5.79 -15.37 -4.98
C GLU A 62 -5.77 -14.16 -5.92
N LEU A 63 -6.17 -14.35 -7.18
CA LEU A 63 -6.43 -13.24 -8.10
C LEU A 63 -7.93 -12.97 -8.12
N VAL A 64 -8.31 -11.73 -7.83
CA VAL A 64 -9.70 -11.29 -7.77
C VAL A 64 -10.01 -10.41 -8.97
N ASP A 65 -10.92 -10.89 -9.81
CA ASP A 65 -11.48 -10.14 -10.93
C ASP A 65 -12.23 -8.90 -10.41
N LEU A 66 -11.77 -7.72 -10.83
CA LEU A 66 -12.46 -6.45 -10.70
C LEU A 66 -13.25 -6.20 -12.00
N GLU A 67 -14.56 -6.43 -11.93
CA GLU A 67 -15.46 -6.19 -13.06
C GLU A 67 -15.69 -4.67 -13.22
N LEU A 68 -15.05 -4.05 -14.21
CA LEU A 68 -15.14 -2.62 -14.53
C LEU A 68 -15.74 -2.43 -15.93
N GLY A 69 -17.04 -2.73 -16.08
CA GLY A 69 -17.68 -2.75 -17.39
C GLY A 69 -17.00 -3.77 -18.32
N ASP A 70 -16.57 -3.32 -19.49
CA ASP A 70 -15.86 -4.17 -20.47
C ASP A 70 -14.38 -4.42 -20.12
N ALA A 71 -13.81 -3.67 -19.18
CA ALA A 71 -12.42 -3.83 -18.76
C ALA A 71 -12.29 -4.90 -17.66
N LYS A 72 -11.61 -5.99 -17.97
CA LYS A 72 -11.20 -6.99 -16.97
C LYS A 72 -9.89 -6.54 -16.31
N LEU A 73 -9.98 -6.00 -15.11
CA LEU A 73 -8.83 -5.76 -14.23
C LEU A 73 -8.75 -6.82 -13.15
N ASN A 74 -7.56 -7.07 -12.61
CA ASN A 74 -7.35 -7.99 -11.50
C ASN A 74 -6.75 -7.21 -10.32
N ALA A 75 -7.16 -7.54 -9.10
CA ALA A 75 -6.39 -7.26 -7.89
C ALA A 75 -5.80 -8.58 -7.39
N SER A 76 -4.61 -8.52 -6.79
CA SER A 76 -4.07 -9.68 -6.09
C SER A 76 -4.41 -9.61 -4.60
N VAL A 77 -4.85 -10.74 -4.05
CA VAL A 77 -5.21 -10.89 -2.64
C VAL A 77 -4.26 -11.90 -2.01
N THR A 78 -3.59 -11.48 -0.93
CA THR A 78 -2.77 -12.35 -0.09
C THR A 78 -3.42 -12.47 1.27
N GLN A 79 -3.81 -13.69 1.65
CA GLN A 79 -4.33 -14.01 2.98
C GLN A 79 -3.18 -14.47 3.88
N PHE A 80 -3.04 -13.84 5.04
CA PHE A 80 -2.03 -14.15 6.04
C PHE A 80 -2.65 -15.03 7.13
N MET A 81 -2.19 -16.29 7.22
CA MET A 81 -2.85 -17.35 7.97
C MET A 81 -1.97 -17.90 9.10
N ASP A 82 -2.57 -18.10 10.27
CA ASP A 82 -2.00 -18.76 11.46
C ASP A 82 -2.85 -20.01 11.78
N GLY A 83 -2.45 -21.14 11.21
CA GLY A 83 -3.34 -22.28 11.01
C GLY A 83 -4.57 -21.87 10.18
N GLU A 84 -5.76 -22.17 10.68
CA GLU A 84 -7.04 -21.77 10.06
C GLU A 84 -7.43 -20.30 10.31
N ASN A 85 -6.67 -19.56 11.14
CA ASN A 85 -7.01 -18.20 11.53
C ASN A 85 -6.46 -17.16 10.56
N LEU A 86 -7.35 -16.42 9.90
CA LEU A 86 -6.99 -15.31 9.03
C LEU A 86 -6.62 -14.07 9.87
N LYS A 87 -5.32 -13.75 9.96
CA LYS A 87 -4.76 -12.64 10.77
C LYS A 87 -4.87 -11.27 10.11
N ALA A 88 -4.59 -11.28 8.80
CA ALA A 88 -4.53 -10.11 7.95
C ALA A 88 -4.88 -10.51 6.52
N THR A 89 -5.43 -9.57 5.76
CA THR A 89 -5.61 -9.69 4.31
C THR A 89 -4.85 -8.55 3.66
N MET A 90 -4.10 -8.80 2.59
CA MET A 90 -3.52 -7.76 1.75
C MET A 90 -4.20 -7.80 0.40
N VAL A 91 -4.72 -6.66 -0.04
CA VAL A 91 -5.19 -6.44 -1.40
C VAL A 91 -4.19 -5.52 -2.07
N MET A 92 -3.49 -6.02 -3.09
CA MET A 92 -2.58 -5.23 -3.91
C MET A 92 -3.21 -4.94 -5.27
N LEU A 93 -3.28 -3.66 -5.60
CA LEU A 93 -3.76 -3.15 -6.88
C LEU A 93 -2.56 -2.77 -7.75
N ASP A 94 -2.53 -3.27 -8.99
CA ASP A 94 -1.47 -2.94 -9.95
C ASP A 94 -1.51 -1.45 -10.36
N HIS A 95 -0.42 -0.95 -10.97
CA HIS A 95 -0.38 0.43 -11.46
C HIS A 95 -1.46 0.65 -12.53
N LEU A 96 -2.31 1.66 -12.32
CA LEU A 96 -3.39 2.01 -13.23
C LEU A 96 -3.39 3.51 -13.48
N GLU A 97 -3.57 3.91 -14.74
CA GLU A 97 -3.81 5.30 -15.09
C GLU A 97 -5.28 5.70 -14.83
N PRO A 98 -5.56 6.98 -14.57
CA PRO A 98 -6.92 7.51 -14.51
C PRO A 98 -7.64 7.36 -15.86
N PRO A 99 -8.97 7.16 -15.89
CA PRO A 99 -9.87 7.02 -14.74
C PRO A 99 -9.95 5.59 -14.17
N LEU A 100 -9.29 4.59 -14.78
CA LEU A 100 -9.39 3.18 -14.35
C LEU A 100 -8.96 2.99 -12.89
N LEU A 101 -7.96 3.74 -12.44
CA LEU A 101 -7.52 3.75 -11.04
C LEU A 101 -8.66 4.01 -10.03
N SER A 102 -9.52 5.01 -10.28
CA SER A 102 -10.59 5.36 -9.34
C SER A 102 -11.69 4.31 -9.31
N LEU A 103 -12.04 3.77 -10.48
CA LEU A 103 -13.00 2.68 -10.61
C LEU A 103 -12.49 1.39 -9.95
N ALA A 104 -11.19 1.09 -10.08
CA ALA A 104 -10.58 -0.10 -9.50
C ALA A 104 -10.47 0.01 -7.97
N ILE A 105 -10.04 1.15 -7.44
CA ILE A 105 -10.08 1.42 -5.99
C ILE A 105 -11.52 1.29 -5.48
N ASN A 106 -12.50 1.91 -6.14
CA ASN A 106 -13.90 1.81 -5.72
C ASN A 106 -14.41 0.36 -5.71
N SER A 107 -14.11 -0.41 -6.76
CA SER A 107 -14.45 -1.85 -6.85
C SER A 107 -13.82 -2.67 -5.72
N VAL A 108 -12.54 -2.42 -5.39
CA VAL A 108 -11.85 -3.04 -4.25
C VAL A 108 -12.50 -2.66 -2.92
N LEU A 109 -12.80 -1.37 -2.68
CA LEU A 109 -13.42 -0.90 -1.45
C LEU A 109 -14.83 -1.47 -1.26
N THR A 110 -15.64 -1.54 -2.33
CA THR A 110 -16.95 -2.20 -2.31
C THR A 110 -16.81 -3.69 -1.99
N LYS A 111 -15.89 -4.42 -2.65
CA LYS A 111 -15.61 -5.83 -2.34
C LYS A 111 -15.12 -6.06 -0.91
N ILE A 112 -14.42 -5.10 -0.29
CA ILE A 112 -14.02 -5.16 1.14
C ILE A 112 -15.21 -4.88 2.06
N ALA A 113 -16.11 -3.96 1.70
CA ALA A 113 -17.32 -3.67 2.47
C ALA A 113 -18.32 -4.84 2.46
N ASP A 114 -18.52 -5.46 1.29
CA ASP A 114 -19.42 -6.61 1.07
C ASP A 114 -18.76 -7.97 1.39
N ALA A 115 -17.52 -7.96 1.89
CA ALA A 115 -16.74 -9.15 2.17
C ALA A 115 -17.33 -10.01 3.28
N GLU A 116 -17.11 -11.32 3.20
CA GLU A 116 -17.30 -12.22 4.33
C GLU A 116 -16.18 -11.99 5.35
N HIS A 117 -16.52 -11.31 6.44
CA HIS A 117 -15.64 -10.98 7.55
C HIS A 117 -16.05 -11.74 8.82
N ILE A 118 -15.17 -11.74 9.83
CA ILE A 118 -15.48 -12.34 11.14
C ILE A 118 -16.69 -11.61 11.73
N PRO A 119 -17.78 -12.31 12.09
CA PRO A 119 -18.97 -11.64 12.61
C PRO A 119 -18.62 -10.82 13.85
N SER A 120 -19.15 -9.59 13.90
CA SER A 120 -18.90 -8.55 14.92
C SER A 120 -17.69 -7.61 14.71
N THR A 121 -16.90 -7.69 13.61
CA THR A 121 -15.82 -6.70 13.36
C THR A 121 -15.85 -6.13 11.94
N ILE A 122 -16.02 -4.80 11.83
CA ILE A 122 -15.83 -4.07 10.56
C ILE A 122 -14.32 -4.05 10.23
N PRO A 123 -13.88 -4.41 9.01
CA PRO A 123 -12.47 -4.41 8.64
C PRO A 123 -11.85 -3.01 8.73
N THR A 124 -10.66 -2.92 9.34
CA THR A 124 -9.81 -1.72 9.30
C THR A 124 -8.86 -1.81 8.13
N ILE A 125 -8.94 -0.83 7.22
CA ILE A 125 -8.05 -0.70 6.08
C ILE A 125 -6.79 0.05 6.50
N ILE A 126 -5.61 -0.46 6.11
CA ILE A 126 -4.31 0.14 6.38
C ILE A 126 -3.65 0.37 5.03
N ALA A 127 -3.45 1.64 4.67
CA ALA A 127 -3.00 2.02 3.34
C ALA A 127 -1.66 2.77 3.42
N PRO A 128 -0.52 2.05 3.29
CA PRO A 128 0.79 2.67 3.27
C PRO A 128 1.09 3.32 1.92
N PHE A 129 1.54 4.57 1.94
CA PHE A 129 2.01 5.31 0.77
C PHE A 129 3.36 5.98 1.07
N LEU A 130 4.31 5.85 0.16
CA LEU A 130 5.56 6.60 0.18
C LEU A 130 5.55 7.58 -1.01
N VAL A 131 5.46 8.88 -0.72
CA VAL A 131 5.06 9.90 -1.71
C VAL A 131 6.20 10.89 -2.00
N PRO A 132 6.48 11.23 -3.28
CA PRO A 132 7.44 12.27 -3.63
C PRO A 132 7.19 13.59 -2.89
N ALA A 133 8.21 14.19 -2.28
CA ALA A 133 8.10 15.47 -1.58
C ALA A 133 7.46 16.59 -2.42
N SER A 134 7.77 16.64 -3.73
CA SER A 134 7.18 17.61 -4.67
C SER A 134 5.68 17.44 -4.90
N LYS A 135 5.11 16.28 -4.53
CA LYS A 135 3.70 15.93 -4.66
C LYS A 135 2.92 16.12 -3.34
N LEU A 136 3.59 16.48 -2.25
CA LEU A 136 2.97 16.89 -0.98
C LEU A 136 3.32 18.37 -0.71
N LYS A 137 2.42 19.30 -1.04
CA LYS A 137 2.66 20.71 -0.65
C LYS A 137 2.27 20.87 0.81
N LEU A 138 3.23 21.36 1.59
CA LEU A 138 3.15 21.51 3.04
C LEU A 138 3.55 22.94 3.40
N GLU A 139 2.58 23.78 3.76
CA GLU A 139 2.91 25.10 4.31
C GLU A 139 3.37 24.95 5.75
N GLY A 140 4.69 25.10 5.94
CA GLY A 140 5.34 25.15 7.25
C GLY A 140 5.82 23.78 7.76
N ARG A 141 7.15 23.70 7.93
CA ARG A 141 7.89 22.67 8.69
C ARG A 141 7.98 21.28 8.05
N LEU A 142 9.21 20.88 7.69
CA LEU A 142 9.55 19.51 7.30
C LEU A 142 9.13 18.49 8.38
N LEU A 143 8.94 17.23 7.97
CA LEU A 143 8.71 16.09 8.86
C LEU A 143 9.92 15.85 9.80
N THR A 144 9.93 16.56 10.93
CA THR A 144 10.95 16.40 11.98
C THR A 144 10.54 15.32 12.98
N THR A 145 11.50 14.50 13.40
CA THR A 145 11.40 13.55 14.52
C THR A 145 11.27 14.30 15.86
N ASN A 146 10.03 14.56 16.28
CA ASN A 146 9.72 15.19 17.56
C ASN A 146 8.97 14.22 18.49
N SER A 147 9.27 14.29 19.80
CA SER A 147 8.47 13.73 20.89
C SER A 147 7.94 12.30 20.66
N GLY A 148 8.84 11.36 20.31
CA GLY A 148 8.51 9.93 20.19
C GLY A 148 7.62 9.53 19.01
N LYS A 149 7.33 10.46 18.08
CA LYS A 149 6.58 10.17 16.84
C LYS A 149 7.53 9.99 15.66
N LEU A 150 7.20 9.05 14.78
CA LEU A 150 7.89 8.85 13.52
C LEU A 150 7.72 10.09 12.59
N PRO A 151 8.63 10.32 11.64
CA PRO A 151 8.49 11.31 10.57
C PRO A 151 7.48 10.84 9.49
N LEU A 152 6.32 10.35 9.94
CA LEU A 152 5.24 9.83 9.10
C LEU A 152 3.92 10.51 9.50
N TYR A 153 3.08 10.82 8.52
CA TYR A 153 1.71 11.25 8.78
C TYR A 153 0.78 10.04 8.85
N SER A 154 -0.29 10.11 9.66
CA SER A 154 -1.46 9.25 9.47
C SER A 154 -2.74 10.04 9.25
N ILE A 155 -3.48 9.65 8.22
CA ILE A 155 -4.82 10.17 7.92
C ILE A 155 -5.82 9.10 8.33
N GLN A 156 -6.65 9.41 9.33
CA GLN A 156 -7.69 8.51 9.82
C GLN A 156 -9.02 8.89 9.16
N VAL A 157 -9.77 7.89 8.69
CA VAL A 157 -11.09 8.03 8.03
C VAL A 157 -12.03 6.96 8.58
N GLY A 158 -13.32 7.30 8.68
CA GLY A 158 -14.34 6.40 9.22
C GLY A 158 -14.27 6.23 10.74
N PRO A 159 -14.94 5.20 11.28
CA PRO A 159 -14.90 4.86 12.71
C PRO A 159 -13.49 4.55 13.23
N GLU A 160 -13.18 4.98 14.46
CA GLU A 160 -11.90 4.65 15.11
C GLU A 160 -11.90 3.19 15.61
N THR A 161 -10.86 2.44 15.24
CA THR A 161 -10.54 1.10 15.76
C THR A 161 -9.22 1.11 16.54
N ASP A 162 -8.95 0.08 17.34
CA ASP A 162 -7.72 0.02 18.16
C ASP A 162 -6.44 0.07 17.32
N VAL A 163 -6.46 -0.51 16.11
CA VAL A 163 -5.38 -0.42 15.12
C VAL A 163 -5.18 1.03 14.67
N SER A 164 -6.26 1.71 14.30
CA SER A 164 -6.20 3.11 13.86
C SER A 164 -5.68 4.05 14.95
N ARG A 165 -6.09 3.82 16.21
CA ARG A 165 -5.60 4.53 17.39
C ARG A 165 -4.12 4.25 17.63
N ALA A 166 -3.69 2.99 17.53
CA ALA A 166 -2.29 2.60 17.68
C ALA A 166 -1.38 3.26 16.62
N ILE A 167 -1.83 3.33 15.36
CA ILE A 167 -1.15 4.05 14.29
C ILE A 167 -1.08 5.56 14.59
N ALA A 168 -2.20 6.17 15.02
CA ALA A 168 -2.30 7.60 15.30
C ALA A 168 -1.42 8.08 16.49
N THR A 169 -1.16 7.21 17.49
CA THR A 169 -0.26 7.56 18.60
C THR A 169 1.18 7.72 18.14
N LYS A 170 1.68 6.81 17.29
CA LYS A 170 3.08 6.76 16.79
C LYS A 170 3.38 7.72 15.63
N THR A 171 2.38 8.34 15.02
CA THR A 171 2.50 9.19 13.82
C THR A 171 2.08 10.64 14.07
N GLN A 172 2.41 11.52 13.13
CA GLN A 172 1.98 12.92 13.14
C GLN A 172 0.60 13.04 12.47
N LYS A 173 -0.24 13.97 12.95
CA LYS A 173 -1.47 14.31 12.21
C LYS A 173 -1.08 15.19 11.01
N PRO A 174 -1.70 15.02 9.82
CA PRO A 174 -1.48 15.93 8.70
C PRO A 174 -1.89 17.36 9.11
N PRO A 175 -1.12 18.40 8.74
CA PRO A 175 -1.56 19.76 8.98
C PRO A 175 -2.77 20.10 8.07
N PRO A 176 -3.65 21.04 8.49
CA PRO A 176 -4.81 21.44 7.68
C PRO A 176 -4.45 21.99 6.29
N SER A 177 -3.23 22.48 6.11
CA SER A 177 -2.69 23.01 4.85
C SER A 177 -2.10 21.95 3.90
N LEU A 178 -2.12 20.66 4.26
CA LEU A 178 -1.55 19.59 3.42
C LEU A 178 -2.34 19.43 2.11
N GLN A 179 -1.70 19.74 0.98
CA GLN A 179 -2.27 19.54 -0.36
C GLN A 179 -1.60 18.35 -1.06
N ILE A 180 -2.38 17.29 -1.27
CA ILE A 180 -1.94 16.05 -1.90
C ILE A 180 -2.10 16.18 -3.43
N HIS A 181 -0.98 16.30 -4.13
CA HIS A 181 -0.90 16.30 -5.60
C HIS A 181 -0.43 14.94 -6.15
N TYR A 182 -0.46 13.89 -5.32
CA TYR A 182 -0.18 12.51 -5.69
C TYR A 182 -1.50 11.76 -5.88
N GLU A 183 -1.80 11.41 -7.13
CA GLU A 183 -3.12 10.98 -7.55
C GLU A 183 -3.60 9.66 -6.92
N PRO A 184 -2.79 8.58 -6.81
CA PRO A 184 -3.24 7.35 -6.15
C PRO A 184 -3.69 7.59 -4.69
N LEU A 185 -2.94 8.39 -3.93
CA LEU A 185 -3.29 8.76 -2.56
C LEU A 185 -4.52 9.68 -2.50
N ALA A 186 -4.61 10.70 -3.37
CA ALA A 186 -5.74 11.63 -3.38
C ALA A 186 -7.05 10.93 -3.76
N CYS A 187 -7.00 10.07 -4.78
CA CYS A 187 -8.11 9.26 -5.26
C CYS A 187 -8.57 8.26 -4.18
N PHE A 188 -7.62 7.51 -3.60
CA PHE A 188 -7.91 6.58 -2.51
C PHE A 188 -8.55 7.29 -1.31
N LEU A 189 -7.97 8.41 -0.85
CA LEU A 189 -8.49 9.21 0.26
C LEU A 189 -9.92 9.73 0.00
N HIS A 190 -10.25 10.11 -1.23
CA HIS A 190 -11.60 10.54 -1.58
C HIS A 190 -12.60 9.38 -1.51
N LEU A 191 -12.24 8.23 -2.06
CA LEU A 191 -13.12 7.06 -2.13
C LEU A 191 -13.35 6.40 -0.76
N VAL A 192 -12.32 6.27 0.10
CA VAL A 192 -12.52 5.74 1.47
C VAL A 192 -13.37 6.67 2.34
N ARG A 193 -13.34 7.99 2.10
CA ARG A 193 -14.24 8.95 2.75
C ARG A 193 -15.68 8.77 2.30
N ALA A 194 -15.91 8.56 1.00
CA ALA A 194 -17.24 8.28 0.47
C ALA A 194 -17.81 6.93 0.99
N ALA A 195 -16.96 5.91 1.09
CA ALA A 195 -17.34 4.58 1.62
C ALA A 195 -17.46 4.54 3.16
N ASN A 196 -16.94 5.54 3.88
CA ASN A 196 -16.93 5.64 5.35
C ASN A 196 -16.35 4.40 6.07
N LEU A 197 -15.41 3.70 5.42
CA LEU A 197 -14.75 2.51 5.99
C LEU A 197 -13.65 2.92 6.99
N PRO A 198 -13.51 2.22 8.14
CA PRO A 198 -12.40 2.44 9.07
C PRO A 198 -11.07 2.32 8.34
N THR A 199 -10.33 3.42 8.18
CA THR A 199 -9.12 3.47 7.35
C THR A 199 -8.02 4.30 8.00
N SER A 200 -6.83 3.72 8.08
CA SER A 200 -5.58 4.36 8.47
C SER A 200 -4.62 4.45 7.30
N ILE A 201 -4.52 5.64 6.71
CA ILE A 201 -3.55 5.90 5.64
C ILE A 201 -2.23 6.34 6.29
N ILE A 202 -1.14 5.62 6.06
CA ILE A 202 0.20 5.96 6.55
C ILE A 202 0.97 6.60 5.39
N VAL A 203 1.36 7.86 5.54
CA VAL A 203 2.04 8.62 4.49
C VAL A 203 3.45 8.97 4.94
N GLY A 204 4.45 8.37 4.30
CA GLY A 204 5.83 8.83 4.35
C GLY A 204 6.16 9.76 3.18
N GLN A 205 7.09 10.67 3.41
CA GLN A 205 7.58 11.61 2.41
C GLN A 205 8.95 11.15 1.91
N ARG A 206 9.12 11.08 0.59
CA ARG A 206 10.39 10.74 -0.03
C ARG A 206 11.39 11.90 0.03
N SER A 207 12.66 11.57 0.16
CA SER A 207 13.76 12.50 0.32
C SER A 207 14.00 13.40 -0.89
N GLN A 208 14.60 14.57 -0.64
CA GLN A 208 15.12 15.50 -1.66
C GLN A 208 16.66 15.51 -1.71
N SER A 209 17.32 14.63 -0.96
CA SER A 209 18.78 14.52 -0.84
C SER A 209 19.47 14.05 -2.13
N PRO A 210 20.80 14.16 -2.24
CA PRO A 210 21.56 13.58 -3.35
C PRO A 210 21.37 12.06 -3.48
N PHE A 211 21.43 11.55 -4.71
CA PHE A 211 21.08 10.16 -5.13
C PHE A 211 21.26 9.06 -4.07
N ASN A 212 22.49 8.80 -3.62
CA ASN A 212 22.79 7.69 -2.69
C ASN A 212 22.15 7.90 -1.31
N GLN A 213 22.09 9.15 -0.85
CA GLN A 213 21.49 9.51 0.43
C GLN A 213 19.96 9.43 0.36
N ALA A 214 19.36 9.93 -0.72
CA ALA A 214 17.91 9.85 -0.91
C ALA A 214 17.40 8.41 -0.98
N LEU A 215 18.13 7.49 -1.64
CA LEU A 215 17.75 6.08 -1.66
C LEU A 215 17.78 5.45 -0.25
N SER A 216 18.80 5.76 0.55
CA SER A 216 18.88 5.25 1.92
C SER A 216 17.80 5.83 2.83
N GLU A 217 17.47 7.11 2.68
CA GLU A 217 16.42 7.79 3.44
C GLU A 217 15.02 7.28 3.04
N ASP A 218 14.78 7.05 1.74
CA ASP A 218 13.53 6.47 1.24
C ASP A 218 13.32 5.03 1.74
N LEU A 219 14.37 4.19 1.71
CA LEU A 219 14.31 2.82 2.24
C LEU A 219 14.11 2.77 3.75
N GLN A 220 14.72 3.71 4.50
CA GLN A 220 14.46 3.85 5.94
C GLN A 220 13.00 4.29 6.20
N THR A 221 12.48 5.24 5.43
CA THR A 221 11.07 5.68 5.51
C THR A 221 10.12 4.54 5.20
N LEU A 222 10.42 3.74 4.17
CA LEU A 222 9.68 2.54 3.79
C LEU A 222 9.65 1.50 4.91
N TYR A 223 10.79 1.27 5.56
CA TYR A 223 10.91 0.37 6.71
C TYR A 223 10.08 0.86 7.90
N GLU A 224 10.08 2.16 8.19
CA GLU A 224 9.27 2.74 9.28
C GLU A 224 7.76 2.60 9.00
N ILE A 225 7.32 2.84 7.76
CA ILE A 225 5.93 2.61 7.33
C ILE A 225 5.54 1.14 7.54
N GLY A 226 6.35 0.22 7.00
CA GLY A 226 6.07 -1.21 7.05
C GLY A 226 6.08 -1.78 8.46
N GLN A 227 7.07 -1.42 9.27
CA GLN A 227 7.17 -1.86 10.66
C GLN A 227 6.07 -1.25 11.53
N LEU A 228 5.71 0.02 11.34
CA LEU A 228 4.58 0.63 12.04
C LEU A 228 3.30 -0.17 11.76
N ALA A 229 2.97 -0.36 10.49
CA ALA A 229 1.76 -1.05 10.07
C ALA A 229 1.71 -2.49 10.61
N ALA A 230 2.80 -3.23 10.46
CA ALA A 230 2.90 -4.61 10.94
C ALA A 230 2.77 -4.73 12.47
N SER A 231 3.41 -3.82 13.22
CA SER A 231 3.38 -3.80 14.68
C SER A 231 1.97 -3.61 15.28
N THR A 232 1.01 -3.15 14.47
CA THR A 232 -0.38 -2.92 14.90
C THR A 232 -1.34 -4.04 14.52
N THR A 233 -0.91 -5.05 13.76
CA THR A 233 -1.79 -6.08 13.15
C THR A 233 -1.42 -7.53 13.47
N GLY A 234 -0.42 -7.77 14.33
CA GLY A 234 0.07 -9.14 14.56
C GLY A 234 0.79 -9.73 13.35
N THR A 235 1.42 -8.89 12.53
CA THR A 235 2.34 -9.28 11.46
C THR A 235 3.73 -8.73 11.78
N TYR A 236 4.75 -9.16 11.05
CA TYR A 236 6.10 -8.60 11.11
C TYR A 236 6.53 -8.06 9.75
N PHE A 237 7.50 -7.15 9.77
CA PHE A 237 8.05 -6.53 8.58
C PHE A 237 9.54 -6.88 8.45
N GLN A 238 9.89 -7.55 7.37
CA GLN A 238 11.25 -8.03 7.13
C GLN A 238 12.06 -6.99 6.34
N ARG A 239 13.02 -6.34 7.01
CA ARG A 239 13.85 -5.28 6.42
C ARG A 239 14.61 -5.75 5.18
N GLU A 240 15.07 -7.00 5.17
CA GLU A 240 15.94 -7.54 4.12
C GLU A 240 15.19 -7.74 2.80
N GLN A 241 13.85 -7.73 2.81
CA GLN A 241 13.02 -7.90 1.61
C GLN A 241 12.56 -6.56 0.98
N THR A 242 13.01 -5.40 1.50
CA THR A 242 12.58 -4.08 1.02
C THR A 242 13.29 -3.61 -0.26
N SER A 243 13.78 -4.52 -1.12
CA SER A 243 14.40 -4.11 -2.38
C SER A 243 13.39 -3.45 -3.32
N THR A 244 13.81 -2.40 -4.02
CA THR A 244 12.98 -1.62 -4.94
C THR A 244 13.67 -1.49 -6.29
N ASN A 245 12.90 -1.34 -7.37
CA ASN A 245 13.45 -1.00 -8.69
C ASN A 245 13.70 0.52 -8.85
N TRP A 246 13.39 1.31 -7.81
CA TRP A 246 13.56 2.76 -7.81
C TRP A 246 15.01 3.21 -8.06
N ILE A 247 15.15 4.13 -9.03
CA ILE A 247 16.38 4.85 -9.32
C ILE A 247 16.10 6.36 -9.11
N PRO A 248 16.76 7.03 -8.15
CA PRO A 248 16.58 8.47 -7.93
C PRO A 248 16.83 9.30 -9.19
N THR A 249 15.75 9.77 -9.83
CA THR A 249 15.84 10.61 -11.03
C THR A 249 16.19 12.05 -10.67
N VAL A 250 17.39 12.48 -11.06
CA VAL A 250 17.78 13.89 -11.01
C VAL A 250 16.99 14.66 -12.07
N LYS A 251 15.81 15.18 -11.70
CA LYS A 251 15.18 16.24 -12.49
C LYS A 251 15.96 17.55 -12.24
N PRO A 252 16.57 18.17 -13.28
CA PRO A 252 17.21 19.46 -13.10
C PRO A 252 16.15 20.51 -12.72
N ALA A 253 16.57 21.49 -11.91
CA ALA A 253 15.70 22.60 -11.54
C ALA A 253 15.36 23.44 -12.77
N SER A 254 14.08 23.41 -13.18
CA SER A 254 13.34 24.42 -13.95
C SER A 254 13.99 25.04 -15.20
N GLY A 255 13.39 24.79 -16.38
CA GLY A 255 13.62 25.64 -17.56
C GLY A 255 12.97 25.12 -18.84
N GLY A 256 11.95 25.82 -19.34
CA GLY A 256 11.30 25.53 -20.63
C GLY A 256 9.94 24.86 -20.50
N GLY A 257 8.88 25.53 -20.95
CA GLY A 257 7.51 25.06 -20.81
C GLY A 257 7.15 23.94 -21.78
N VAL A 258 6.61 22.86 -21.24
CA VAL A 258 5.63 22.00 -21.91
C VAL A 258 4.43 21.97 -20.98
N GLY A 259 3.30 22.54 -21.43
CA GLY A 259 2.09 22.65 -20.62
C GLY A 259 1.61 21.26 -20.19
N GLU A 260 1.22 21.13 -18.92
CA GLU A 260 0.69 19.87 -18.44
C GLU A 260 -0.64 19.56 -19.16
N PRO A 261 -0.87 18.36 -19.74
CA PRO A 261 -1.97 18.12 -20.69
C PRO A 261 -3.39 18.40 -20.17
N TRP A 262 -3.55 18.45 -18.85
CA TRP A 262 -4.81 18.71 -18.16
C TRP A 262 -5.21 20.20 -18.12
N LEU A 263 -4.27 21.13 -18.35
CA LEU A 263 -4.57 22.56 -18.51
C LEU A 263 -5.40 22.83 -19.78
N ALA A 264 -5.22 22.04 -20.85
CA ALA A 264 -5.96 22.18 -22.10
C ALA A 264 -7.48 21.92 -21.98
N PHE A 265 -7.94 21.40 -20.83
CA PHE A 265 -9.36 21.13 -20.57
C PHE A 265 -10.08 22.24 -19.78
N TYR A 266 -9.35 23.24 -19.26
CA TYR A 266 -9.93 24.29 -18.41
C TYR A 266 -9.70 25.75 -18.89
N GLY A 267 -9.00 25.93 -20.02
CA GLY A 267 -8.84 27.23 -20.70
C GLY A 267 -7.40 27.76 -20.69
#